data_AF-X0U305-F1
#
_entry.id   AF-X0U305-F1
#
_cell.length_a   1.000
_cell.length_b   1.000
_cell.length_c   1.000
_cell.angle_alpha   90.00
_cell.angle_beta   90.00
_cell.angle_gamma   90.00
#
_symmetry.space_group_name_H-M   'P 1'
#
loop_
_entity.id
_entity.type
_entity.pdbx_description
1 polymer ?
#
loop_
_entity_poly.entity_id
_entity_poly.type
_entity_poly.pdbx_seq_one_letter_code
_entity_poly.pdbx_strand_id
1 'polypeptide(L)'
;MKKGKKISGGKYIKNRKKKSHEIAGQKRIVKKGEEKRKTKRTRGGNKKTFLFKAKFVNVQAKEKKSRVEIKNVIETPSNRFLARQNII
;
A
#
# COMPACT_ATOMS: atom_id res chain seq x y z
N MET A 1 16.04 -6.77 14.41
CA MET A 1 16.50 -8.18 14.56
C MET A 1 17.30 -8.54 13.31
N LYS A 2 18.58 -8.93 13.44
CA LYS A 2 19.36 -9.37 12.26
C LYS A 2 18.75 -10.68 11.74
N LYS A 3 18.29 -10.68 10.50
CA LYS A 3 17.71 -11.82 9.79
C LYS A 3 18.38 -11.91 8.42
N GLY A 4 18.42 -13.12 7.86
CA GLY A 4 19.07 -13.38 6.59
C GLY A 4 20.56 -13.69 6.75
N LYS A 5 21.33 -13.34 5.73
CA LYS A 5 22.77 -13.58 5.64
C LYS A 5 23.53 -12.26 5.82
N LYS A 6 24.76 -12.36 6.32
CA LYS A 6 25.78 -11.31 6.26
C LYS A 6 26.06 -10.99 4.80
N ILE A 7 26.67 -9.82 4.55
CA ILE A 7 27.18 -9.47 3.22
C ILE A 7 28.15 -10.54 2.72
N SER A 8 28.95 -11.14 3.62
CA SER A 8 29.83 -12.28 3.34
C SER A 8 29.13 -13.65 3.18
N GLY A 9 27.80 -13.71 3.20
CA GLY A 9 27.04 -14.96 3.01
C GLY A 9 26.82 -15.81 4.27
N GLY A 10 27.58 -15.58 5.34
CA GLY A 10 27.39 -16.28 6.63
C GLY A 10 26.02 -15.97 7.28
N LYS A 11 25.37 -16.97 7.88
CA LYS A 11 24.04 -16.81 8.51
C LYS A 11 24.12 -16.01 9.82
N TYR A 12 23.16 -15.11 10.05
CA TYR A 12 23.05 -14.43 11.35
C TYR A 12 22.40 -15.32 12.40
N ILE A 13 22.96 -15.31 13.62
CA ILE A 13 22.34 -15.91 14.81
C ILE A 13 21.37 -14.89 15.44
N LYS A 14 20.20 -15.39 15.86
CA LYS A 14 19.15 -14.55 16.44
C LYS A 14 19.49 -14.18 17.88
N ASN A 15 19.87 -12.91 18.11
CA ASN A 15 20.19 -12.41 19.46
C ASN A 15 18.94 -12.10 20.33
N ARG A 16 17.78 -11.80 19.74
CA ARG A 16 16.57 -11.43 20.52
C ARG A 16 15.25 -11.77 19.85
N LYS A 17 14.17 -11.73 20.62
CA LYS A 17 12.77 -11.83 20.14
C LYS A 17 12.34 -10.54 19.39
N LYS A 18 11.28 -10.65 18.56
CA LYS A 18 10.69 -9.53 17.81
C LYS A 18 10.03 -8.54 18.77
N LYS A 19 10.11 -7.25 18.49
CA LYS A 19 9.47 -6.17 19.25
C LYS A 19 8.32 -5.54 18.46
N SER A 20 7.37 -4.92 19.17
CA SER A 20 6.18 -4.30 18.57
C SER A 20 6.50 -3.23 17.52
N HIS A 21 7.59 -2.49 17.71
CA HIS A 21 8.03 -1.45 16.78
C HIS A 21 8.65 -1.99 15.48
N GLU A 22 8.95 -3.29 15.40
CA GLU A 22 9.49 -3.94 14.19
C GLU A 22 8.38 -4.53 13.30
N ILE A 23 7.11 -4.40 13.70
CA ILE A 23 5.98 -4.99 13.00
C ILE A 23 5.65 -4.15 11.76
N ALA A 24 5.73 -4.77 10.58
CA ALA A 24 5.21 -4.22 9.35
C ALA A 24 3.69 -4.42 9.25
N GLY A 25 3.00 -3.46 8.62
CA GLY A 25 1.58 -3.60 8.29
C GLY A 25 1.37 -4.54 7.10
N GLN A 26 0.17 -5.11 7.00
CA GLN A 26 -0.25 -5.85 5.81
C GLN A 26 -0.40 -4.90 4.62
N LYS A 27 0.16 -5.28 3.45
CA LYS A 27 -0.06 -4.57 2.20
C LYS A 27 -1.56 -4.63 1.86
N ARG A 28 -2.16 -3.49 1.56
CA ARG A 28 -3.55 -3.41 1.12
C ARG A 28 -3.57 -3.13 -0.37
N ILE A 29 -4.22 -4.01 -1.10
CA ILE A 29 -4.44 -3.87 -2.53
C ILE A 29 -5.72 -3.05 -2.69
N VAL A 30 -5.64 -1.92 -3.38
CA VAL A 30 -6.79 -1.06 -3.67
C VAL A 30 -7.42 -1.54 -4.97
N LYS A 31 -8.71 -1.85 -4.97
CA LYS A 31 -9.44 -2.23 -6.17
C LYS A 31 -10.39 -1.13 -6.61
N LYS A 32 -10.76 -1.10 -7.89
CA LYS A 32 -11.92 -0.32 -8.36
C LYS A 32 -13.21 -0.84 -7.67
N GLY A 33 -14.06 0.07 -7.18
CA GLY A 33 -15.38 -0.26 -6.64
C GLY A 33 -15.91 0.79 -5.67
N GLU A 34 -17.05 0.52 -5.04
CA GLU A 34 -17.64 1.42 -4.03
C GLU A 34 -16.66 1.79 -2.93
N GLU A 35 -16.63 3.08 -2.60
CA GLU A 35 -15.59 3.64 -1.76
C GLU A 35 -15.61 3.04 -0.35
N LYS A 36 -14.51 2.35 0.00
CA LYS A 36 -14.35 1.73 1.33
C LYS A 36 -13.03 2.16 1.93
N ARG A 37 -13.12 2.90 3.04
CA ARG A 37 -11.97 3.39 3.81
C ARG A 37 -11.96 2.76 5.19
N LYS A 38 -10.77 2.50 5.74
CA LYS A 38 -10.60 2.07 7.13
C LYS A 38 -9.45 2.82 7.78
N THR A 39 -9.76 3.53 8.85
CA THR A 39 -8.77 4.23 9.66
C THR A 39 -8.18 3.27 10.69
N LYS A 40 -6.86 3.27 10.84
CA LYS A 40 -6.15 2.47 11.85
C LYS A 40 -5.19 3.37 12.63
N ARG A 41 -5.19 3.23 13.95
CA ARG A 41 -4.20 3.85 14.83
C ARG A 41 -2.83 3.18 14.64
N THR A 42 -1.80 3.99 14.53
CA THR A 42 -0.40 3.57 14.50
C THR A 42 0.30 3.91 15.83
N ARG A 43 1.56 3.49 15.96
CA ARG A 43 2.40 3.84 17.11
C ARG A 43 2.43 5.36 17.28
N GLY A 44 2.40 5.83 18.52
CA GLY A 44 2.43 7.27 18.84
C GLY A 44 1.10 8.01 18.72
N GLY A 45 -0.04 7.32 18.56
CA GLY A 45 -1.36 7.97 18.51
C GLY A 45 -1.80 8.44 17.12
N ASN A 46 -0.88 8.47 16.16
CA ASN A 46 -1.18 8.83 14.78
C ASN A 46 -2.23 7.91 14.15
N LYS A 47 -3.01 8.46 13.21
CA LYS A 47 -4.04 7.72 12.45
C LYS A 47 -3.63 7.65 10.99
N LYS A 48 -3.67 6.44 10.41
CA LYS A 48 -3.53 6.23 8.97
C LYS A 48 -4.85 5.75 8.39
N THR A 49 -5.34 6.45 7.36
CA THR A 49 -6.52 6.06 6.61
C THR A 49 -6.09 5.23 5.42
N PHE A 50 -6.64 4.02 5.31
CA PHE A 50 -6.34 3.12 4.22
C PHE A 50 -7.55 2.96 3.33
N LEU A 51 -7.32 3.01 2.02
CA LEU A 51 -8.33 2.73 1.00
C LEU A 51 -8.33 1.23 0.68
N PHE A 52 -9.52 0.65 0.52
CA PHE A 52 -9.70 -0.71 0.03
C PHE A 52 -10.32 -0.74 -1.36
N LYS A 53 -11.26 0.19 -1.59
CA LYS A 53 -11.94 0.35 -2.86
C LYS A 53 -12.05 1.83 -3.19
N ALA A 54 -11.83 2.18 -4.45
CA ALA A 54 -11.89 3.54 -4.97
C ALA A 54 -12.88 3.63 -6.13
N LYS A 55 -13.77 4.63 -6.09
CA LYS A 55 -14.69 4.96 -7.19
C LYS A 55 -14.30 6.27 -7.88
N PHE A 56 -13.89 7.26 -7.09
CA PHE A 56 -13.58 8.60 -7.57
C PHE A 56 -12.10 8.91 -7.43
N VAL A 57 -11.58 9.68 -8.38
CA VAL A 57 -10.25 10.26 -8.37
C VAL A 57 -10.34 11.76 -8.62
N ASN A 58 -9.44 12.52 -8.02
CA ASN A 58 -9.28 13.93 -8.33
C ASN A 58 -8.18 14.06 -9.39
N VAL A 59 -8.55 14.56 -10.57
CA VAL A 59 -7.62 14.82 -11.67
C VAL A 59 -7.37 16.31 -11.74
N GLN A 60 -6.10 16.68 -11.85
CA GLN A 60 -5.68 18.05 -12.10
C GLN A 60 -5.24 18.16 -13.54
N ALA A 61 -6.07 18.82 -14.36
CA ALA A 61 -5.63 19.39 -15.63
C ALA A 61 -4.95 20.75 -15.36
N LYS A 62 -4.13 21.23 -16.30
CA LYS A 62 -3.27 22.44 -16.15
C LYS A 62 -3.95 23.63 -15.45
N GLU A 63 -5.24 23.84 -15.66
CA GLU A 63 -5.99 24.98 -15.09
C GLU A 63 -7.16 24.58 -14.19
N LYS A 64 -7.60 23.31 -14.19
CA LYS A 64 -8.84 22.89 -13.51
C LYS A 64 -8.66 21.57 -12.78
N LYS A 65 -9.19 21.52 -11.55
CA LYS A 65 -9.30 20.30 -10.74
C LYS A 65 -10.72 19.77 -10.87
N SER A 66 -10.86 18.53 -11.30
CA SER A 66 -12.16 17.86 -11.41
C SER A 66 -12.14 16.53 -10.67
N ARG A 67 -13.26 16.21 -10.01
CA ARG A 67 -13.50 14.89 -9.41
C ARG A 67 -14.21 14.02 -10.45
N VAL A 68 -13.57 12.94 -10.87
CA VAL A 68 -14.04 12.07 -11.93
C VAL A 68 -14.11 10.62 -11.48
N GLU A 69 -14.96 9.83 -12.13
CA GLU A 69 -15.12 8.40 -11.86
C GLU A 69 -14.07 7.56 -12.62
N ILE A 70 -13.53 6.54 -11.95
CA ILE A 70 -12.54 5.63 -12.54
C ILE A 70 -13.27 4.55 -13.36
N LYS A 71 -13.12 4.61 -14.69
CA LYS A 71 -13.75 3.62 -15.58
C LYS A 71 -12.96 2.31 -15.68
N ASN A 72 -11.66 2.36 -15.98
CA ASN A 72 -10.84 1.16 -16.14
C ASN A 72 -9.36 1.46 -15.87
N VAL A 73 -8.58 0.44 -15.48
CA VAL A 73 -7.12 0.54 -15.37
C VAL A 73 -6.51 -0.06 -16.64
N ILE A 74 -5.82 0.76 -17.42
CA ILE A 74 -5.29 0.34 -18.73
C ILE A 74 -3.92 -0.30 -18.59
N GLU A 75 -2.99 0.37 -17.89
CA GLU A 75 -1.63 -0.11 -17.74
C GLU A 75 -1.08 0.18 -16.34
N THR A 76 -0.21 -0.70 -15.84
CA THR A 76 0.54 -0.48 -14.61
C THR A 76 1.99 -0.89 -14.84
N PRO A 77 2.94 0.05 -14.92
CA PRO A 77 4.35 -0.23 -15.24
C PRO A 77 5.01 -1.22 -14.26
N SER A 78 4.58 -1.21 -13.00
CA SER A 78 5.16 -2.08 -11.97
C SER A 78 4.83 -3.56 -12.16
N ASN A 79 3.65 -3.89 -12.70
CA ASN A 79 3.22 -5.28 -12.91
C ASN A 79 1.97 -5.35 -13.81
N ARG A 80 2.07 -6.12 -14.89
CA ARG A 80 1.00 -6.36 -15.88
C ARG A 80 -0.28 -6.98 -15.28
N PHE A 81 -0.18 -7.80 -14.24
CA PHE A 81 -1.34 -8.44 -13.61
C PHE A 81 -2.20 -7.48 -12.79
N LEU A 82 -1.62 -6.36 -12.33
CA LEU A 82 -2.36 -5.38 -11.53
C LEU A 82 -3.43 -4.67 -12.36
N ALA A 83 -3.10 -4.30 -13.59
CA ALA A 83 -4.05 -3.73 -14.54
C ALA A 83 -5.21 -4.69 -14.82
N ARG A 84 -4.93 -5.99 -15.04
CA ARG A 84 -5.97 -7.03 -15.27
C ARG A 84 -6.95 -7.17 -14.11
N GLN A 85 -6.49 -6.92 -12.88
CA GLN A 85 -7.31 -7.02 -11.66
C GLN A 85 -7.98 -5.69 -11.27
N ASN A 86 -7.87 -4.64 -12.09
CA ASN A 86 -8.35 -3.29 -11.79
C ASN A 86 -7.83 -2.76 -10.45
N ILE A 87 -6.52 -2.98 -10.21
CA ILE A 87 -5.81 -2.48 -9.04
C ILE A 87 -5.22 -1.11 -9.35
N ILE A 88 -5.33 -0.20 -8.38
CA ILE A 88 -4.84 1.18 -8.44
C ILE A 88 -3.62 1.33 -7.53
#